data_AF-A0A385STM8-F1
#
_entry.id   AF-A0A385STM8-F1
#
_cell.length_a   1.000
_cell.length_b   1.000
_cell.length_c   1.000
_cell.angle_alpha   90.00
_cell.angle_beta   90.00
_cell.angle_gamma   90.00
#
_symmetry.space_group_name_H-M   'P 1'
#
loop_
_entity.id
_entity.type
_entity.pdbx_description
1 polymer ?
#
loop_
_entity_poly.entity_id
_entity_poly.type
_entity_poly.pdbx_seq_one_letter_code
_entity_poly.pdbx_strand_id
1 'polypeptide(L)'
;MKRIIVLIAAIGLGACKPNQGLITTSQAPQQAPGSVSKAPDKEESTVAKVDATKVDVNWMTLDEAVKKADAEKRPIFIDVYTDWCGWCKVMDRETFNDPVVAKLLNDKFYPVKFNAEQTADVKFKGHVFKFVPSGDRGYHQLAAALLNNQLSYPTVVFLNENFDMLQPLPGYRKAPEFHMMAQFIGEGHYKTEKWNEWQSHYKSPYGSQRNEP
;
A
#
# COMPACT_ATOMS: atom_id res chain seq x y z
N MET A 1 -47.30 13.83 -30.27
CA MET A 1 -46.90 13.25 -31.56
C MET A 1 -45.63 13.94 -32.06
N LYS A 2 -44.46 13.29 -31.96
CA LYS A 2 -43.28 13.55 -32.79
C LYS A 2 -42.38 12.31 -32.72
N ARG A 3 -41.80 12.00 -33.87
CA ARG A 3 -41.47 10.65 -34.36
C ARG A 3 -40.15 10.12 -33.80
N ILE A 4 -40.14 8.80 -33.65
CA ILE A 4 -38.99 7.90 -33.55
C ILE A 4 -38.07 8.12 -34.76
N ILE A 5 -36.76 8.25 -34.53
CA ILE A 5 -35.72 7.83 -35.49
C ILE A 5 -34.64 7.07 -34.71
N VAL A 6 -34.58 5.77 -34.99
CA VAL A 6 -33.50 4.86 -34.61
C VAL A 6 -32.40 5.02 -35.66
N LEU A 7 -31.18 5.38 -35.27
CA LEU A 7 -30.00 5.29 -36.12
C LEU A 7 -29.09 4.19 -35.59
N ILE A 8 -29.13 3.06 -36.28
CA ILE A 8 -28.14 1.98 -36.20
C ILE A 8 -26.98 2.41 -37.10
N ALA A 9 -25.80 2.60 -36.52
CA ALA A 9 -24.55 2.70 -37.28
C ALA A 9 -23.74 1.43 -37.05
N ALA A 10 -23.52 0.71 -38.14
CA ALA A 10 -22.86 -0.57 -38.21
C ALA A 10 -21.35 -0.41 -38.46
N ILE A 11 -20.59 -1.32 -37.85
CA ILE A 11 -19.39 -2.00 -38.37
C ILE A 11 -18.15 -1.15 -38.72
N GLY A 12 -17.07 -1.42 -37.97
CA GLY A 12 -15.70 -1.13 -38.40
C GLY A 12 -14.73 -2.11 -37.75
N LEU A 13 -14.59 -3.33 -38.29
CA LEU A 13 -13.48 -4.22 -38.00
C LEU A 13 -12.20 -3.62 -38.61
N GLY A 14 -11.27 -3.17 -37.77
CA GLY A 14 -9.92 -2.79 -38.14
C GLY A 14 -8.95 -3.96 -37.94
N ALA A 15 -8.40 -4.47 -39.04
CA ALA A 15 -7.54 -5.64 -39.11
C ALA A 15 -6.11 -5.41 -38.55
N CYS A 16 -5.56 -6.43 -37.88
CA CYS A 16 -4.13 -6.60 -37.61
C CYS A 16 -3.34 -6.76 -38.93
N LYS A 17 -2.22 -6.05 -39.06
CA LYS A 17 -1.19 -6.33 -40.08
C LYS A 17 0.01 -7.04 -39.43
N PRO A 18 0.57 -8.08 -40.07
CA PRO A 18 1.83 -8.69 -39.68
C PRO A 18 3.00 -7.86 -40.22
N ASN A 19 4.03 -7.64 -39.41
CA ASN A 19 5.30 -7.06 -39.84
C ASN A 19 6.32 -8.21 -40.01
N GLN A 20 6.73 -8.47 -41.25
CA GLN A 20 7.77 -9.43 -41.61
C GLN A 20 8.93 -8.70 -42.29
N GLY A 21 10.14 -9.17 -41.99
CA GLY A 21 11.41 -8.78 -42.63
C GLY A 21 12.17 -7.72 -41.81
N LEU A 22 13.47 -7.82 -41.54
CA LEU A 22 14.50 -8.43 -42.36
C LEU A 22 15.69 -8.87 -41.49
N ILE A 23 16.13 -10.09 -41.77
CA ILE A 23 17.43 -10.68 -41.48
C ILE A 23 18.57 -9.84 -42.09
N THR A 24 19.65 -9.63 -41.34
CA THR A 24 21.00 -9.60 -41.92
C THR A 24 22.03 -10.13 -40.93
N THR A 25 22.78 -11.10 -41.41
CA THR A 25 23.90 -11.80 -40.79
C THR A 25 25.15 -10.94 -40.91
N SER A 26 26.05 -10.90 -39.91
CA SER A 26 27.50 -11.14 -40.13
C SER A 26 28.35 -10.99 -38.85
N GLN A 27 28.93 -12.13 -38.43
CA GLN A 27 30.33 -12.37 -38.03
C GLN A 27 30.98 -11.65 -36.81
N ALA A 28 31.43 -12.50 -35.87
CA ALA A 28 32.61 -12.31 -35.01
C ALA A 28 33.92 -12.63 -35.78
N PRO A 29 35.09 -12.17 -35.31
CA PRO A 29 36.01 -13.14 -34.67
C PRO A 29 36.89 -12.63 -33.50
N GLN A 30 37.06 -13.50 -32.50
CA GLN A 30 38.29 -13.98 -31.81
C GLN A 30 39.42 -13.01 -31.34
N GLN A 31 39.59 -12.93 -30.00
CA GLN A 31 40.79 -13.09 -29.08
C GLN A 31 42.23 -12.90 -29.63
N ALA A 32 43.31 -12.50 -28.92
CA ALA A 32 43.76 -12.11 -27.55
C ALA A 32 45.23 -11.52 -27.71
N PRO A 33 46.19 -11.40 -26.75
CA PRO A 33 46.23 -11.44 -25.26
C PRO A 33 47.00 -10.26 -24.61
N GLY A 34 47.01 -10.15 -23.26
CA GLY A 34 47.92 -9.25 -22.54
C GLY A 34 47.70 -9.16 -21.01
N SER A 35 48.43 -9.96 -20.25
CA SER A 35 48.69 -9.87 -18.79
C SER A 35 49.51 -8.60 -18.47
N VAL A 36 49.53 -7.96 -17.28
CA VAL A 36 49.99 -8.41 -15.95
C VAL A 36 49.68 -7.28 -14.91
N SER A 37 49.23 -7.68 -13.71
CA SER A 37 49.34 -7.12 -12.34
C SER A 37 49.28 -5.60 -12.05
N LYS A 38 48.49 -5.22 -11.03
CA LYS A 38 48.95 -5.05 -9.62
C LYS A 38 47.85 -4.43 -8.73
N ALA A 39 47.50 -5.11 -7.63
CA ALA A 39 46.87 -4.53 -6.43
C ALA A 39 47.96 -3.90 -5.54
N PRO A 40 47.68 -3.10 -4.48
CA PRO A 40 46.37 -2.84 -3.84
C PRO A 40 46.12 -1.34 -3.58
N ASP A 41 44.91 -0.99 -3.17
CA ASP A 41 44.73 -0.14 -1.99
C ASP A 41 43.44 -0.54 -1.28
N LYS A 42 43.61 -0.80 0.02
CA LYS A 42 42.56 -1.17 0.95
C LYS A 42 41.82 0.10 1.31
N GLU A 43 40.65 0.31 0.73
CA GLU A 43 39.64 1.15 1.36
C GLU A 43 38.68 0.22 2.09
N GLU A 44 38.97 0.04 3.37
CA GLU A 44 38.13 -0.63 4.33
C GLU A 44 36.83 0.18 4.46
N SER A 45 35.85 -0.19 3.64
CA SER A 45 34.46 0.22 3.79
C SER A 45 33.96 -0.35 5.10
N THR A 46 34.14 0.42 6.18
CA THR A 46 33.46 0.23 7.45
C THR A 46 32.00 0.60 7.24
N VAL A 47 31.26 -0.29 6.57
CA VAL A 47 29.81 -0.34 6.72
C VAL A 47 29.59 -0.77 8.17
N ALA A 48 29.45 0.22 9.05
CA ALA A 48 28.95 0.01 10.39
C ALA A 48 27.67 -0.81 10.23
N LYS A 49 27.75 -2.05 10.70
CA LYS A 49 26.63 -2.97 10.81
C LYS A 49 25.63 -2.27 11.73
N VAL A 50 24.63 -1.63 11.12
CA VAL A 50 23.53 -1.05 11.89
C VAL A 50 22.86 -2.25 12.53
N ASP A 51 22.99 -2.39 13.84
CA ASP A 51 22.27 -3.40 14.60
C ASP A 51 20.78 -3.16 14.34
N ALA A 52 20.22 -3.98 13.46
CA ALA A 52 18.84 -3.92 13.04
C ALA A 52 17.99 -4.42 14.20
N THR A 53 17.72 -3.53 15.16
CA THR A 53 16.65 -3.76 16.14
C THR A 53 15.37 -3.93 15.35
N LYS A 54 14.79 -5.13 15.44
CA LYS A 54 13.49 -5.44 14.85
C LYS A 54 12.46 -4.48 15.46
N VAL A 55 11.91 -3.58 14.63
CA VAL A 55 10.84 -2.66 15.01
C VAL A 55 9.52 -3.26 14.56
N ASP A 56 8.62 -3.50 15.52
CA ASP A 56 7.26 -3.97 15.25
C ASP A 56 6.27 -2.81 15.28
N VAL A 57 5.16 -2.94 14.56
CA VAL A 57 4.05 -1.98 14.62
C VAL A 57 3.35 -2.10 15.97
N ASN A 58 3.14 -0.95 16.62
CA ASN A 58 2.47 -0.83 17.91
C ASN A 58 0.95 -0.83 17.74
N TRP A 59 0.41 -1.97 17.26
CA TRP A 59 -1.03 -2.14 17.05
C TRP A 59 -1.83 -1.86 18.32
N MET A 60 -2.96 -1.17 18.16
CA MET A 60 -3.91 -0.90 19.24
C MET A 60 -5.35 -1.09 18.77
N THR A 61 -6.28 -1.09 19.72
CA THR A 61 -7.71 -1.06 19.43
C THR A 61 -8.14 0.31 18.90
N LEU A 62 -9.26 0.38 18.20
CA LEU A 62 -9.79 1.66 17.72
C LEU A 62 -10.09 2.61 18.89
N ASP A 63 -10.65 2.10 19.99
CA ASP A 63 -10.94 2.88 21.19
C ASP A 63 -9.68 3.50 21.80
N GLU A 64 -8.56 2.77 21.84
CA GLU A 64 -7.27 3.28 22.30
C GLU A 64 -6.71 4.34 21.35
N ALA A 65 -6.79 4.10 20.04
CA ALA A 65 -6.33 5.05 19.03
C ALA A 65 -7.11 6.37 19.08
N VAL A 66 -8.44 6.31 19.23
CA VAL A 66 -9.30 7.50 19.36
C VAL A 66 -8.94 8.28 20.62
N LYS A 67 -8.81 7.62 21.78
CA LYS A 67 -8.42 8.27 23.04
C LYS A 67 -7.08 8.99 22.91
N LYS A 68 -6.08 8.36 22.26
CA LYS A 68 -4.78 8.98 22.04
C LYS A 68 -4.85 10.12 21.02
N ALA A 69 -5.61 9.97 19.94
CA ALA A 69 -5.81 11.00 18.91
C ALA A 69 -6.56 12.24 19.42
N ASP A 70 -7.41 12.08 20.44
CA ASP A 70 -8.03 13.20 21.14
C ASP A 70 -7.04 13.97 22.02
N ALA A 71 -6.06 13.28 22.62
CA ALA A 71 -5.02 13.90 23.46
C ALA A 71 -3.88 14.53 22.64
N GLU A 72 -3.41 13.82 21.61
CA GLU A 72 -2.34 14.25 20.71
C GLU A 72 -2.79 14.03 19.26
N LYS A 73 -2.99 15.15 18.55
CA LYS A 73 -3.56 15.19 17.20
C LYS A 73 -2.62 14.54 16.18
N ARG A 74 -2.83 13.26 15.95
CA ARG A 74 -2.12 12.45 14.96
C ARG A 74 -3.12 11.51 14.26
N PRO A 75 -2.99 11.27 12.94
CA PRO A 75 -3.94 10.45 12.19
C PRO A 75 -3.98 8.99 12.67
N ILE A 76 -5.08 8.30 12.35
CA ILE A 76 -5.25 6.88 12.63
C ILE A 76 -5.06 6.10 11.33
N PHE A 77 -4.24 5.05 11.39
CA PHE A 77 -4.10 4.06 10.33
C PHE A 77 -4.87 2.81 10.75
N ILE A 78 -5.70 2.25 9.87
CA ILE A 78 -6.49 1.05 10.16
C ILE A 78 -6.18 0.00 9.10
N ASP A 79 -5.66 -1.16 9.53
CA ASP A 79 -5.60 -2.38 8.73
C ASP A 79 -6.87 -3.21 8.97
N VAL A 80 -7.70 -3.35 7.95
CA VAL A 80 -8.93 -4.14 8.01
C VAL A 80 -8.70 -5.51 7.37
N TYR A 81 -8.84 -6.56 8.17
CA TYR A 81 -8.50 -7.94 7.80
C TYR A 81 -9.56 -8.95 8.26
N THR A 82 -9.38 -10.22 7.89
CA THR A 82 -10.09 -11.37 8.48
C THR A 82 -9.10 -12.50 8.76
N ASP A 83 -9.40 -13.38 9.71
CA ASP A 83 -8.47 -14.44 10.15
C ASP A 83 -8.15 -15.48 9.04
N TRP A 84 -9.09 -15.66 8.12
CA TRP A 84 -8.98 -16.58 6.99
C TRP A 84 -8.33 -15.94 5.75
N CYS A 85 -8.13 -14.62 5.73
CA CYS A 85 -7.56 -13.91 4.59
C CYS A 85 -6.06 -14.19 4.42
N GLY A 86 -5.70 -14.96 3.39
CA GLY A 86 -4.30 -15.29 3.08
C GLY A 86 -3.45 -14.07 2.75
N TRP A 87 -3.95 -13.17 1.88
CA TRP A 87 -3.23 -11.95 1.49
C TRP A 87 -3.02 -10.96 2.63
N CYS A 88 -3.89 -10.96 3.64
CA CYS A 88 -3.72 -10.17 4.85
C CYS A 88 -2.48 -10.64 5.62
N LYS A 89 -2.31 -11.96 5.77
CA LYS A 89 -1.12 -12.55 6.43
C LYS A 89 0.17 -12.29 5.63
N VAL A 90 0.08 -12.25 4.30
CA VAL A 90 1.21 -11.86 3.43
C VAL A 90 1.56 -10.39 3.65
N MET A 91 0.58 -9.49 3.67
CA MET A 91 0.79 -8.06 3.94
C MET A 91 1.38 -7.81 5.34
N ASP A 92 0.91 -8.52 6.36
CA ASP A 92 1.49 -8.46 7.72
C ASP A 92 2.98 -8.80 7.69
N ARG A 93 3.34 -9.91 7.04
CA ARG A 93 4.72 -10.40 7.00
C ARG A 93 5.66 -9.54 6.15
N GLU A 94 5.20 -9.08 5.00
CA GLU A 94 6.07 -8.45 3.99
C GLU A 94 6.04 -6.93 4.03
N THR A 95 4.98 -6.34 4.60
CA THR A 95 4.76 -4.89 4.58
C THR A 95 4.80 -4.34 5.99
N PHE A 96 4.02 -4.86 6.93
CA PHE A 96 3.95 -4.28 8.27
C PHE A 96 5.09 -4.73 9.20
N ASN A 97 5.72 -5.88 8.95
CA ASN A 97 6.94 -6.31 9.63
C ASN A 97 8.22 -5.72 8.99
N ASP A 98 8.11 -4.97 7.90
CA ASP A 98 9.24 -4.21 7.39
C ASP A 98 9.60 -3.08 8.40
N PRO A 99 10.86 -2.97 8.85
CA PRO A 99 11.23 -2.03 9.91
C PRO A 99 11.05 -0.56 9.52
N VAL A 100 11.15 -0.23 8.23
CA VAL A 100 10.96 1.13 7.74
C VAL A 100 9.47 1.49 7.75
N VAL A 101 8.60 0.57 7.31
CA VAL A 101 7.14 0.73 7.44
C VAL A 101 6.72 0.80 8.91
N ALA A 102 7.21 -0.12 9.74
CA ALA A 102 6.83 -0.19 11.15
C ALA A 102 7.18 1.09 11.89
N LYS A 103 8.39 1.63 11.64
CA LYS A 103 8.81 2.92 12.18
C LYS A 103 7.91 4.06 11.70
N LEU A 104 7.63 4.14 10.40
CA LEU A 104 6.75 5.17 9.84
C LEU A 104 5.36 5.13 10.49
N LEU A 105 4.77 3.94 10.62
CA LEU A 105 3.46 3.76 11.24
C LEU A 105 3.46 4.19 12.71
N ASN A 106 4.47 3.79 13.48
CA ASN A 106 4.58 4.14 14.89
C ASN A 106 4.80 5.64 15.13
N ASP A 107 5.54 6.30 14.24
CA ASP A 107 5.88 7.72 14.36
C ASP A 107 4.73 8.61 13.91
N LYS A 108 4.08 8.28 12.79
CA LYS A 108 3.12 9.17 12.12
C LYS A 108 1.67 8.85 12.39
N PHE A 109 1.35 7.66 12.93
CA PHE A 109 -0.02 7.22 13.08
C PHE A 109 -0.29 6.59 14.45
N TYR A 110 -1.57 6.45 14.77
CA TYR A 110 -2.04 5.41 15.69
C TYR A 110 -2.48 4.19 14.87
N PRO A 111 -1.66 3.14 14.75
CA PRO A 111 -1.99 1.97 13.95
C PRO A 111 -3.00 1.06 14.68
N VAL A 112 -4.09 0.76 14.01
CA VAL A 112 -5.19 -0.09 14.48
C VAL A 112 -5.28 -1.32 13.61
N LYS A 113 -5.38 -2.49 14.24
CA LYS A 113 -5.68 -3.75 13.55
C LYS A 113 -7.13 -4.11 13.80
N PHE A 114 -7.94 -4.17 12.74
CA PHE A 114 -9.38 -4.35 12.84
C PHE A 114 -9.84 -5.62 12.12
N ASN A 115 -10.28 -6.62 12.88
CA ASN A 115 -10.88 -7.82 12.30
C ASN A 115 -12.32 -7.49 11.86
N ALA A 116 -12.59 -7.60 10.56
CA ALA A 116 -13.87 -7.29 9.97
C ALA A 116 -14.98 -8.28 10.33
N GLU A 117 -14.67 -9.43 10.93
CA GLU A 117 -15.64 -10.43 11.39
C GLU A 117 -15.70 -10.54 12.92
N GLN A 118 -15.06 -9.62 13.65
CA GLN A 118 -15.17 -9.61 15.12
C GLN A 118 -16.62 -9.39 15.58
N THR A 119 -16.97 -9.96 16.72
CA THR A 119 -18.33 -9.92 17.25
C THR A 119 -18.54 -8.88 18.36
N ALA A 120 -17.46 -8.28 18.87
CA ALA A 120 -17.52 -7.28 19.92
C ALA A 120 -18.10 -5.97 19.38
N ASP A 121 -18.99 -5.32 20.15
CA ASP A 121 -19.50 -3.99 19.84
C ASP A 121 -18.35 -2.96 19.89
N VAL A 122 -18.27 -2.11 18.86
CA VAL A 122 -17.23 -1.06 18.77
C VAL A 122 -17.90 0.31 18.73
N LYS A 123 -17.40 1.24 19.55
CA LYS A 123 -17.94 2.61 19.62
C LYS A 123 -17.03 3.56 18.86
N PHE A 124 -17.58 4.25 17.86
CA PHE A 124 -16.81 5.21 17.08
C PHE A 124 -17.68 6.40 16.68
N LYS A 125 -17.17 7.63 16.90
CA LYS A 125 -17.88 8.90 16.65
C LYS A 125 -19.33 8.91 17.18
N GLY A 126 -19.54 8.45 18.41
CA GLY A 126 -20.86 8.41 19.06
C GLY A 126 -21.81 7.31 18.56
N HIS A 127 -21.39 6.48 17.61
CA HIS A 127 -22.18 5.36 17.09
C HIS A 127 -21.65 4.03 17.64
N VAL A 128 -22.56 3.12 17.95
CA VAL A 128 -22.23 1.74 18.30
C VAL A 128 -22.39 0.87 17.06
N PHE A 129 -21.28 0.32 16.58
CA PHE A 129 -21.23 -0.60 15.46
C PHE A 129 -21.25 -2.03 16.00
N LYS A 130 -22.02 -2.89 15.35
CA LYS A 130 -22.25 -4.28 15.76
C LYS A 130 -21.90 -5.27 14.67
N PHE A 131 -21.82 -6.53 15.05
CA PHE A 131 -21.75 -7.63 14.10
C PHE A 131 -23.09 -7.88 13.39
N VAL A 132 -23.02 -8.19 12.10
CA VAL A 132 -24.15 -8.56 11.24
C VAL A 132 -23.92 -9.98 10.74
N PRO A 133 -24.70 -10.97 11.23
CA PRO A 133 -24.63 -12.34 10.74
C PRO A 133 -24.98 -12.45 9.25
N SER A 134 -24.30 -13.33 8.52
CA SER A 134 -24.53 -13.66 7.12
C SER A 134 -24.12 -15.11 6.85
N GLY A 135 -25.10 -16.02 6.95
CA GLY A 135 -24.86 -17.47 6.88
C GLY A 135 -23.95 -17.95 8.01
N ASP A 136 -22.94 -18.76 7.67
CA ASP A 136 -21.95 -19.27 8.64
C ASP A 136 -20.91 -18.23 9.08
N ARG A 137 -20.95 -17.03 8.47
CA ARG A 137 -20.06 -15.90 8.80
C ARG A 137 -20.89 -14.65 9.09
N GLY A 138 -20.27 -13.49 8.96
CA GLY A 138 -20.89 -12.18 9.04
C GLY A 138 -19.84 -11.11 8.88
N TYR A 139 -20.22 -9.87 9.11
CA TYR A 139 -19.27 -8.75 9.09
C TYR A 139 -19.63 -7.75 10.17
N HIS A 140 -18.64 -7.00 10.62
CA HIS A 140 -18.82 -5.92 11.55
C HIS A 140 -19.26 -4.65 10.80
N GLN A 141 -20.31 -3.97 11.26
CA GLN A 141 -20.84 -2.76 10.62
C GLN A 141 -19.78 -1.68 10.42
N LEU A 142 -18.83 -1.57 11.35
CA LEU A 142 -17.72 -0.63 11.22
C LEU A 142 -16.81 -0.97 10.03
N ALA A 143 -16.54 -2.25 9.75
CA ALA A 143 -15.80 -2.62 8.55
C ALA A 143 -16.58 -2.22 7.28
N ALA A 144 -17.89 -2.48 7.24
CA ALA A 144 -18.70 -2.03 6.10
C ALA A 144 -18.68 -0.50 5.93
N ALA A 145 -18.73 0.26 7.02
CA ALA A 145 -18.63 1.72 6.98
C ALA A 145 -17.25 2.20 6.48
N LEU A 146 -16.16 1.62 6.99
CA LEU A 146 -14.79 1.98 6.61
C LEU A 146 -14.44 1.59 5.17
N LEU A 147 -15.05 0.54 4.65
CA LEU A 147 -14.75 -0.02 3.32
C LEU A 147 -15.77 0.40 2.25
N ASN A 148 -16.61 1.40 2.53
CA ASN A 148 -17.69 1.83 1.62
C ASN A 148 -18.58 0.66 1.14
N ASN A 149 -18.88 -0.26 2.05
CA ASN A 149 -19.64 -1.50 1.82
C ASN A 149 -19.02 -2.47 0.79
N GLN A 150 -17.75 -2.25 0.41
CA GLN A 150 -16.97 -3.15 -0.44
C GLN A 150 -16.01 -3.95 0.44
N LEU A 151 -16.52 -5.05 1.03
CA LEU A 151 -15.78 -5.90 1.96
C LEU A 151 -14.69 -6.74 1.25
N SER A 152 -13.64 -6.08 0.76
CA SER A 152 -12.44 -6.69 0.18
C SER A 152 -11.29 -6.64 1.17
N TYR A 153 -10.48 -7.71 1.26
CA TYR A 153 -9.36 -7.80 2.20
C TYR A 153 -8.06 -8.24 1.51
N PRO A 154 -6.89 -7.72 1.94
CA PRO A 154 -6.73 -6.65 2.93
C PRO A 154 -7.22 -5.31 2.39
N THR A 155 -7.69 -4.43 3.26
CA THR A 155 -7.93 -3.01 2.93
C THR A 155 -7.39 -2.16 4.05
N VAL A 156 -6.60 -1.14 3.71
CA VAL A 156 -6.14 -0.16 4.68
C VAL A 156 -6.95 1.13 4.58
N VAL A 157 -7.18 1.80 5.70
CA VAL A 157 -7.93 3.06 5.78
C VAL A 157 -7.14 4.06 6.60
N PHE A 158 -7.11 5.30 6.14
CA PHE A 158 -6.51 6.41 6.86
C PHE A 158 -7.61 7.37 7.33
N LEU A 159 -7.61 7.68 8.62
CA LEU A 159 -8.43 8.73 9.21
C LEU A 159 -7.53 9.92 9.57
N ASN A 160 -7.94 11.13 9.20
CA ASN A 160 -7.24 12.33 9.60
C ASN A 160 -7.41 12.63 11.11
N GLU A 161 -6.85 13.75 11.56
CA GLU A 161 -6.88 14.18 12.97
C GLU A 161 -8.29 14.55 13.48
N ASN A 162 -9.26 14.70 12.56
CA ASN A 162 -10.68 14.96 12.84
C ASN A 162 -11.55 13.69 12.70
N PHE A 163 -10.93 12.53 12.49
CA PHE A 163 -11.61 11.28 12.19
C PHE A 163 -12.46 11.31 10.90
N ASP A 164 -12.07 12.14 9.94
CA ASP A 164 -12.58 12.07 8.58
C ASP A 164 -11.81 11.00 7.82
N MET A 165 -12.55 10.14 7.12
CA MET A 165 -11.97 9.11 6.28
C MET A 165 -11.43 9.73 5.00
N LEU A 166 -10.16 9.50 4.71
CA LEU A 166 -9.56 9.96 3.45
C LEU A 166 -10.01 9.06 2.29
N GLN A 167 -9.55 7.81 2.28
CA GLN A 167 -9.97 6.80 1.33
C GLN A 167 -9.56 5.40 1.79
N PRO A 168 -10.40 4.36 1.57
CA PRO A 168 -9.95 2.98 1.67
C PRO A 168 -9.05 2.60 0.48
N LEU A 169 -7.95 1.90 0.75
CA LEU A 169 -7.02 1.38 -0.26
C LEU A 169 -7.07 -0.16 -0.22
N PRO A 170 -7.82 -0.80 -1.13
CA PRO A 170 -7.94 -2.24 -1.15
C PRO A 170 -6.74 -2.93 -1.80
N GLY A 171 -6.52 -4.16 -1.34
CA GLY A 171 -5.53 -5.09 -1.87
C GLY A 171 -4.17 -5.01 -1.17
N TYR A 172 -3.38 -6.06 -1.37
CA TYR A 172 -2.01 -6.14 -0.91
C TYR A 172 -1.14 -5.03 -1.54
N ARG A 173 -0.19 -4.51 -0.78
CA ARG A 173 0.82 -3.55 -1.23
C ARG A 173 2.17 -3.93 -0.64
N LYS A 174 3.22 -3.93 -1.46
CA LYS A 174 4.61 -4.16 -1.01
C LYS A 174 5.07 -3.01 -0.11
N ALA A 175 6.07 -3.26 0.74
CA ALA A 175 6.63 -2.26 1.65
C ALA A 175 7.01 -0.91 0.99
N PRO A 176 7.69 -0.86 -0.18
CA PRO A 176 8.05 0.43 -0.79
C PRO A 176 6.85 1.25 -1.27
N GLU A 177 5.87 0.59 -1.88
CA GLU A 177 4.63 1.23 -2.34
C GLU A 177 3.81 1.74 -1.16
N PHE A 178 3.63 0.89 -0.15
CA PHE A 178 2.91 1.24 1.06
C PHE A 178 3.55 2.43 1.78
N HIS A 179 4.88 2.40 1.95
CA HIS A 179 5.62 3.49 2.59
C HIS A 179 5.41 4.83 1.88
N MET A 180 5.47 4.85 0.55
CA MET A 180 5.23 6.07 -0.23
C MET A 180 3.83 6.66 0.06
N MET A 181 2.80 5.82 0.03
CA MET A 181 1.42 6.26 0.31
C MET A 181 1.24 6.70 1.77
N ALA A 182 1.75 5.92 2.72
CA ALA A 182 1.65 6.22 4.14
C ALA A 182 2.43 7.49 4.50
N GLN A 183 3.57 7.77 3.87
CA GLN A 183 4.35 8.97 4.13
C GLN A 183 3.62 10.22 3.61
N PHE A 184 3.08 10.17 2.39
CA PHE A 184 2.25 11.24 1.85
C PHE A 184 1.11 11.65 2.79
N ILE A 185 0.43 10.64 3.34
CA ILE A 185 -0.69 10.86 4.25
C ILE A 185 -0.22 11.31 5.63
N GLY A 186 0.79 10.63 6.19
CA GLY A 186 1.28 10.86 7.55
C GLY A 186 2.01 12.20 7.74
N GLU A 187 2.52 12.77 6.65
CA GLU A 187 3.10 14.12 6.64
C GLU A 187 2.08 15.21 6.26
N GLY A 188 0.84 14.83 5.89
CA GLY A 188 -0.24 15.77 5.61
C GLY A 188 -0.20 16.40 4.22
N HIS A 189 0.64 15.91 3.30
CA HIS A 189 0.81 16.46 1.95
C HIS A 189 -0.51 16.48 1.15
N TYR A 190 -1.42 15.53 1.42
CA TYR A 190 -2.76 15.51 0.83
C TYR A 190 -3.60 16.78 1.08
N LYS A 191 -3.22 17.62 2.05
CA LYS A 191 -3.90 18.89 2.37
C LYS A 191 -3.44 20.03 1.46
N THR A 192 -2.24 19.94 0.90
CA THR A 192 -1.56 21.08 0.25
C THR A 192 -1.12 20.81 -1.19
N GLU A 193 -0.90 19.56 -1.57
CA GLU A 193 -0.40 19.20 -2.90
C GLU A 193 -1.06 17.93 -3.45
N LYS A 194 -0.93 17.75 -4.77
CA LYS A 194 -1.47 16.56 -5.45
C LYS A 194 -0.48 15.42 -5.38
N TRP A 195 -1.01 14.20 -5.30
CA TRP A 195 -0.23 12.96 -5.28
C TRP A 195 0.85 12.89 -6.37
N ASN A 196 0.51 13.12 -7.63
CA ASN A 196 1.48 13.02 -8.74
C ASN A 196 2.61 14.05 -8.64
N GLU A 197 2.33 15.24 -8.11
CA GLU A 197 3.33 16.31 -7.92
C GLU A 197 4.28 15.93 -6.79
N TRP A 198 3.73 15.43 -5.67
CA TRP A 198 4.51 14.93 -4.54
C TRP A 198 5.42 13.76 -4.91
N GLN A 199 4.87 12.78 -5.62
CA GLN A 199 5.60 11.58 -6.05
C GLN A 199 6.86 11.91 -6.86
N SER A 200 6.87 13.00 -7.63
CA SER A 200 8.02 13.38 -8.44
C SER A 200 9.27 13.72 -7.63
N HIS A 201 9.10 14.12 -6.37
CA HIS A 201 10.18 14.49 -5.46
C HIS A 201 10.27 13.60 -4.21
N TYR A 202 9.40 12.59 -4.10
CA TYR A 202 9.49 11.55 -3.08
C TYR A 202 10.81 10.79 -3.19
N LYS A 203 11.50 10.62 -2.06
CA LYS A 203 12.76 9.87 -1.96
C LYS A 203 12.51 8.58 -1.20
N SER A 204 12.52 7.46 -1.92
CA SER A 204 12.33 6.13 -1.33
C SER A 204 13.46 5.78 -0.36
N PRO A 205 13.16 5.31 0.86
CA PRO A 205 14.18 4.79 1.77
C PRO A 205 14.67 3.38 1.36
N TYR A 206 14.04 2.73 0.37
CA TYR A 206 14.39 1.39 -0.09
C TYR A 206 15.44 1.37 -1.23
N GLY A 207 16.04 2.52 -1.54
CA GLY A 207 16.98 2.64 -2.66
C GLY A 207 16.31 2.52 -4.03
N SER A 208 17.11 2.38 -5.09
CA SER A 208 16.68 2.27 -6.50
C SER A 208 16.18 0.87 -6.87
N GLN A 209 15.46 0.20 -5.98
CA GLN A 209 14.72 -1.01 -6.34
C GLN A 209 13.66 -0.60 -7.36
N ARG A 210 13.99 -0.72 -8.64
CA ARG A 210 13.01 -0.63 -9.72
C ARG A 210 11.92 -1.62 -9.36
N ASN A 211 10.70 -1.12 -9.23
CA ASN A 211 9.50 -1.93 -9.14
C ASN A 211 9.52 -2.90 -10.32
N GLU A 212 10.03 -4.12 -10.10
CA GLU A 212 9.85 -5.19 -11.09
C GLU A 212 8.38 -5.61 -11.01
N PRO A 213 7.69 -5.61 -12.16
CA PRO A 213 6.27 -5.93 -12.26
C PRO A 213 5.95 -7.36 -11.80
#